data_AF-A0A151SRR7-F1
#
_entry.id   AF-A0A151SRR7-F1
#
_cell.length_a   1.000
_cell.length_b   1.000
_cell.length_c   1.000
_cell.angle_alpha   90.00
_cell.angle_beta   90.00
_cell.angle_gamma   90.00
#
_symmetry.space_group_name_H-M   'P 1'
#
loop_
_entity.id
_entity.type
_entity.pdbx_description
1 polymer ?
#
loop_
_entity_poly.entity_id
_entity_poly.type
_entity_poly.pdbx_seq_one_letter_code
_entity_poly.pdbx_strand_id
1 'polypeptide(L)'
;MPKSQLECYAESVYCTTSNFLSRINSGKTALDRFISVVAWSISTTRPLRFGVAPYNPTLGETHHVSKGNLNVLLEQVSHHPPVSALHATDDKENIEMTWCHFPVSKFYGTSIETKVHGKRQLKLHNHGETYEMNSPSLVIKILPIPRTDWVGNVGVKCLETGLVAELSYISQSFFGFGAGQRLVKGKIFDSLSMKILYKIEGHWDSYLT
;
A
#
# COMPACT_ATOMS: atom_id res chain seq x y z
N MET A 1 -8.30 15.60 -12.09
CA MET A 1 -8.84 15.34 -10.73
C MET A 1 -8.27 16.41 -9.83
N PRO A 2 -9.08 17.35 -9.31
CA PRO A 2 -8.60 18.42 -8.46
C PRO A 2 -8.51 17.94 -7.01
N LYS A 3 -7.43 17.20 -6.66
CA LYS A 3 -7.19 16.69 -5.30
C LYS A 3 -5.77 16.94 -4.84
N SER A 4 -5.56 17.15 -3.54
CA SER A 4 -4.23 17.17 -2.93
C SER A 4 -3.68 15.75 -2.75
N GLN A 5 -2.38 15.63 -2.50
CA GLN A 5 -1.77 14.31 -2.21
C GLN A 5 -2.38 13.67 -0.97
N LEU A 6 -2.80 14.46 0.04
CA LEU A 6 -3.40 13.93 1.25
C LEU A 6 -4.71 13.19 0.96
N GLU A 7 -5.55 13.74 0.09
CA GLU A 7 -6.78 13.09 -0.36
C GLU A 7 -6.48 11.77 -1.10
N CYS A 8 -5.48 11.77 -1.99
CA CYS A 8 -5.07 10.55 -2.69
C CYS A 8 -4.58 9.44 -1.73
N TYR A 9 -3.82 9.81 -0.69
CA TYR A 9 -3.39 8.86 0.34
C TYR A 9 -4.56 8.35 1.18
N ALA A 10 -5.47 9.24 1.58
CA ALA A 10 -6.67 8.85 2.34
C ALA A 10 -7.51 7.83 1.57
N GLU A 11 -7.71 8.03 0.26
CA GLU A 11 -8.50 7.12 -0.58
C GLU A 11 -7.97 5.69 -0.55
N SER A 12 -6.66 5.48 -0.43
CA SER A 12 -6.07 4.14 -0.32
C SER A 12 -6.57 3.37 0.91
N VAL A 13 -7.06 4.07 1.94
CA VAL A 13 -7.57 3.49 3.19
C VAL A 13 -9.10 3.37 3.17
N TYR A 14 -9.84 4.44 2.83
CA TYR A 14 -11.31 4.45 3.00
C TYR A 14 -12.11 4.06 1.75
N CYS A 15 -11.56 4.20 0.54
CA CYS A 15 -12.27 3.89 -0.70
C CYS A 15 -12.15 2.40 -1.10
N THR A 16 -12.18 1.48 -0.14
CA THR A 16 -12.22 0.03 -0.42
C THR A 16 -13.66 -0.44 -0.68
N THR A 17 -13.83 -1.36 -1.62
CA THR A 17 -15.14 -1.96 -1.99
C THR A 17 -15.58 -3.04 -1.01
N SER A 18 -14.67 -3.57 -0.20
CA SER A 18 -14.90 -4.63 0.78
C SER A 18 -14.52 -4.19 2.20
N ASN A 19 -15.17 -4.78 3.21
CA ASN A 19 -14.88 -4.60 4.62
C ASN A 19 -13.61 -5.37 5.03
N PHE A 20 -12.46 -5.03 4.42
CA PHE A 20 -11.18 -5.69 4.70
C PHE A 20 -10.83 -5.69 6.19
N LEU A 21 -11.09 -4.58 6.89
CA LEU A 21 -10.76 -4.44 8.32
C LEU A 21 -11.50 -5.47 9.18
N SER A 22 -12.81 -5.61 8.97
CA SER A 22 -13.61 -6.63 9.63
C SER A 22 -13.15 -8.05 9.28
N ARG A 23 -12.83 -8.30 8.00
CA ARG A 23 -12.30 -9.59 7.56
C ARG A 23 -10.97 -9.93 8.24
N ILE A 24 -10.06 -8.97 8.33
CA ILE A 24 -8.76 -9.12 9.00
C ILE A 24 -8.99 -9.54 10.45
N ASN A 25 -9.83 -8.85 11.21
CA ASN A 25 -10.09 -9.21 12.60
C ASN A 25 -10.82 -10.55 12.78
N SER A 26 -11.70 -10.91 11.85
CA SER A 26 -12.47 -12.16 11.92
C SER A 26 -11.65 -13.42 11.64
N GLY A 27 -10.39 -13.27 11.21
CA GLY A 27 -9.49 -14.40 10.97
C GLY A 27 -9.25 -15.21 12.25
N LYS A 28 -9.54 -16.52 12.18
CA LYS A 28 -9.51 -17.43 13.34
C LYS A 28 -8.09 -17.68 13.83
N THR A 29 -7.15 -17.83 12.89
CA THR A 29 -5.73 -18.05 13.18
C THR A 29 -4.91 -16.81 12.83
N ALA A 30 -3.73 -16.68 13.44
CA ALA A 30 -2.74 -15.65 13.05
C ALA A 30 -2.44 -15.67 11.55
N LEU A 31 -2.39 -16.86 10.95
CA LEU A 31 -2.17 -17.02 9.51
C LEU A 31 -3.33 -16.50 8.67
N ASP A 32 -4.59 -16.76 9.05
CA ASP A 32 -5.78 -16.25 8.35
C ASP A 32 -5.83 -14.72 8.37
N ARG A 33 -5.50 -14.13 9.53
CA ARG A 33 -5.40 -12.68 9.68
C ARG A 33 -4.27 -12.12 8.84
N PHE A 34 -3.10 -12.74 8.88
CA PHE A 34 -1.93 -12.33 8.10
C PHE A 34 -2.19 -12.37 6.60
N ILE A 35 -2.82 -13.43 6.08
CA ILE A 35 -3.26 -13.50 4.66
C ILE A 35 -4.18 -12.34 4.31
N SER A 36 -5.13 -12.02 5.21
CA SER A 36 -6.06 -10.91 5.00
C SER A 36 -5.36 -9.55 5.02
N VAL A 37 -4.35 -9.37 5.88
CA VAL A 37 -3.51 -8.16 5.92
C VAL A 37 -2.69 -8.02 4.63
N VAL A 38 -2.12 -9.11 4.12
CA VAL A 38 -1.38 -9.11 2.84
C VAL A 38 -2.31 -8.73 1.69
N ALA A 39 -3.49 -9.33 1.60
CA ALA A 39 -4.48 -9.01 0.58
C ALA A 39 -4.94 -7.54 0.67
N TRP A 40 -5.19 -7.05 1.89
CA TRP A 40 -5.53 -5.65 2.13
C TRP A 40 -4.38 -4.72 1.72
N SER A 41 -3.14 -5.01 2.11
CA SER A 41 -1.95 -4.23 1.73
C SER A 41 -1.84 -4.10 0.21
N ILE A 42 -2.02 -5.19 -0.54
CA ILE A 42 -2.03 -5.14 -2.01
C ILE A 42 -3.17 -4.25 -2.52
N SER A 43 -4.37 -4.38 -1.96
CA SER A 43 -5.56 -3.61 -2.37
C SER A 43 -5.44 -2.09 -2.15
N THR A 44 -4.53 -1.65 -1.27
CA THR A 44 -4.25 -0.21 -1.09
C THR A 44 -3.55 0.42 -2.30
N THR A 45 -3.01 -0.41 -3.21
CA THR A 45 -2.36 0.03 -4.46
C THR A 45 -3.42 0.47 -5.46
N ARG A 46 -3.40 1.74 -5.87
CA ARG A 46 -4.41 2.30 -6.79
C ARG A 46 -3.84 2.57 -8.18
N PRO A 47 -4.64 2.35 -9.25
CA PRO A 47 -4.25 2.79 -10.58
C PRO A 47 -4.26 4.31 -10.65
N LEU A 48 -3.19 4.89 -11.18
CA LEU A 48 -3.05 6.32 -11.38
C LEU A 48 -3.24 6.66 -12.86
N ARG A 49 -4.01 7.73 -13.14
CA ARG A 49 -4.15 8.23 -14.52
C ARG A 49 -2.88 8.95 -14.94
N PHE A 50 -2.30 8.54 -16.07
CA PHE A 50 -1.16 9.25 -16.66
C PHE A 50 -1.52 10.72 -16.94
N GLY A 51 -0.55 11.62 -16.76
CA GLY A 51 -0.72 13.05 -17.01
C GLY A 51 -1.52 13.80 -15.93
N VAL A 52 -1.92 13.14 -14.85
CA VAL A 52 -2.61 13.77 -13.72
C VAL A 52 -1.72 13.67 -12.49
N ALA A 53 -1.27 14.83 -11.99
CA ALA A 53 -0.61 14.94 -10.70
C ALA A 53 -1.57 15.57 -9.68
N PRO A 54 -1.61 15.07 -8.43
CA PRO A 54 -2.30 15.76 -7.34
C PRO A 54 -1.59 17.08 -6.99
N TYR A 55 -2.31 18.00 -6.36
CA TYR A 55 -1.71 19.19 -5.78
C TYR A 55 -0.74 18.80 -4.66
N ASN A 56 0.44 19.44 -4.66
CA ASN A 56 1.41 19.28 -3.58
C ASN A 56 0.88 19.97 -2.32
N PRO A 57 0.67 19.25 -1.20
CA PRO A 57 0.13 19.85 0.00
C PRO A 57 1.06 20.93 0.57
N THR A 58 0.46 21.98 1.13
CA THR A 58 1.22 22.99 1.88
C THR A 58 1.60 22.48 3.27
N LEU A 59 2.66 23.02 3.88
CA LEU A 59 3.06 22.63 5.24
C LEU A 59 1.91 22.91 6.23
N GLY A 60 1.54 21.90 7.02
CA GLY A 60 0.41 21.98 7.96
C GLY A 60 -0.97 21.81 7.31
N GLU A 61 -1.03 21.56 5.99
CA GLU A 61 -2.29 21.15 5.36
C GLU A 61 -2.77 19.84 5.99
N THR A 62 -4.06 19.77 6.31
CA THR A 62 -4.69 18.58 6.88
C THR A 62 -5.82 18.07 6.00
N HIS A 63 -6.04 16.77 6.01
CA HIS A 63 -7.22 16.15 5.42
C HIS A 63 -7.83 15.13 6.39
N HIS A 64 -9.15 15.16 6.56
CA HIS A 64 -9.87 14.26 7.45
C HIS A 64 -11.09 13.66 6.73
N VAL A 65 -11.25 12.35 6.84
CA VAL A 65 -12.41 11.60 6.32
C VAL A 65 -12.88 10.59 7.34
N SER A 66 -14.19 10.54 7.55
CA SER A 66 -14.87 9.48 8.29
C SER A 66 -15.76 8.66 7.35
N LYS A 67 -15.66 7.33 7.41
CA LYS A 67 -16.51 6.38 6.67
C LYS A 67 -16.97 5.27 7.61
N GLY A 68 -18.21 5.36 8.10
CA GLY A 68 -18.69 4.45 9.14
C GLY A 68 -17.89 4.66 10.42
N ASN A 69 -17.26 3.60 10.94
CA ASN A 69 -16.43 3.67 12.15
C ASN A 69 -14.96 4.02 11.86
N LEU A 70 -14.57 4.04 10.58
CA LEU A 70 -13.21 4.36 10.16
C LEU A 70 -13.04 5.87 10.08
N ASN A 71 -12.12 6.41 10.89
CA ASN A 71 -11.67 7.80 10.86
C ASN A 71 -10.24 7.85 10.34
N VAL A 72 -9.96 8.72 9.38
CA VAL A 72 -8.64 8.87 8.74
C VAL A 72 -8.23 10.33 8.78
N LEU A 73 -7.12 10.63 9.43
CA LEU A 73 -6.51 11.95 9.52
C LEU A 73 -5.15 11.94 8.83
N LEU A 74 -4.88 12.95 8.01
CA LEU A 74 -3.59 13.19 7.40
C LEU A 74 -3.15 14.62 7.61
N GLU A 75 -1.84 14.80 7.69
CA GLU A 75 -1.19 16.11 7.76
C GLU A 75 0.09 16.11 6.92
N GLN A 76 0.34 17.20 6.22
CA GLN A 76 1.64 17.49 5.63
C GLN A 76 2.58 18.04 6.70
N VAL A 77 3.37 17.16 7.31
CA VAL A 77 4.23 17.48 8.46
C VAL A 77 5.60 18.05 8.07
N SER A 78 5.98 17.98 6.79
CA SER A 78 7.21 18.59 6.26
C SER A 78 7.06 18.93 4.78
N HIS A 79 7.72 20.00 4.32
CA HIS A 79 7.74 20.40 2.90
C HIS A 79 9.11 20.18 2.23
N HIS A 80 10.21 20.27 3.00
CA HIS A 80 11.57 20.03 2.51
C HIS A 80 12.35 19.13 3.48
N PRO A 81 12.33 17.79 3.27
CA PRO A 81 11.63 17.08 2.20
C PRO A 81 10.11 16.99 2.43
N PRO A 82 9.29 16.70 1.39
CA PRO A 82 7.86 16.50 1.56
C PRO A 82 7.58 15.23 2.35
N VAL A 83 6.87 15.35 3.47
CA VAL A 83 6.43 14.22 4.30
C VAL A 83 4.99 14.41 4.71
N SER A 84 4.16 13.40 4.46
CA SER A 84 2.77 13.35 4.94
C SER A 84 2.60 12.23 5.95
N ALA A 85 2.05 12.55 7.11
CA ALA A 85 1.68 11.58 8.13
C ALA A 85 0.20 11.20 7.96
N LEU A 86 -0.13 9.94 8.22
CA LEU A 86 -1.50 9.42 8.26
C LEU A 86 -1.69 8.65 9.56
N HIS A 87 -2.78 8.96 10.26
CA HIS A 87 -3.30 8.19 11.38
C HIS A 87 -4.74 7.80 11.08
N ALA A 88 -5.08 6.53 11.26
CA ALA A 88 -6.45 6.07 11.08
C ALA A 88 -6.87 5.11 12.20
N THR A 89 -8.13 5.16 12.58
CA THR A 89 -8.72 4.30 13.60
C THR A 89 -10.06 3.77 13.14
N ASP A 90 -10.36 2.51 13.46
CA ASP A 90 -11.72 1.97 13.34
C ASP A 90 -12.18 1.53 14.74
N ASP A 91 -13.14 2.26 15.30
CA ASP A 91 -13.58 2.05 16.69
C ASP A 91 -14.28 0.70 16.89
N LYS A 92 -15.02 0.24 15.88
CA LYS A 92 -15.76 -1.02 15.96
C LYS A 92 -14.83 -2.21 15.88
N GLU A 93 -13.88 -2.14 14.95
CA GLU A 93 -12.90 -3.19 14.74
C GLU A 93 -11.70 -3.07 15.71
N ASN A 94 -11.59 -1.97 16.48
CA ASN A 94 -10.48 -1.71 17.38
C ASN A 94 -9.12 -1.83 16.65
N ILE A 95 -9.03 -1.14 15.51
CA ILE A 95 -7.86 -1.13 14.62
C ILE A 95 -7.23 0.26 14.62
N GLU A 96 -5.90 0.30 14.57
CA GLU A 96 -5.13 1.54 14.39
C GLU A 96 -4.16 1.40 13.21
N MET A 97 -4.03 2.46 12.41
CA MET A 97 -3.05 2.55 11.32
C MET A 97 -2.20 3.80 11.49
N THR A 98 -0.91 3.69 11.20
CA THR A 98 0.01 4.83 11.19
C THR A 98 0.96 4.72 10.03
N TRP A 99 0.87 5.63 9.07
CA TRP A 99 1.70 5.64 7.88
C TRP A 99 2.48 6.95 7.76
N CYS A 100 3.70 6.85 7.25
CA CYS A 100 4.51 7.98 6.85
C CYS A 100 4.79 7.87 5.35
N HIS A 101 4.44 8.91 4.59
CA HIS A 101 4.70 9.00 3.16
C HIS A 101 5.79 10.03 2.93
N PHE A 102 6.99 9.55 2.62
CA PHE A 102 8.12 10.37 2.19
C PHE A 102 8.48 9.99 0.75
N PRO A 103 7.82 10.60 -0.26
CA PRO A 103 8.10 10.34 -1.66
C PRO A 103 9.41 11.00 -2.11
N VAL A 104 10.29 10.22 -2.74
CA VAL A 104 11.52 10.69 -3.38
C VAL A 104 11.51 10.29 -4.85
N SER A 105 11.42 11.28 -5.73
CA SER A 105 11.35 11.09 -7.18
C SER A 105 12.71 11.24 -7.86
N LYS A 106 12.99 10.39 -8.84
CA LYS A 106 14.16 10.46 -9.74
C LYS A 106 13.71 10.40 -11.19
N PHE A 107 14.25 11.28 -12.03
CA PHE A 107 14.02 11.29 -13.47
C PHE A 107 15.16 10.58 -14.19
N TYR A 108 14.81 9.65 -15.08
CA TYR A 108 15.75 8.84 -15.86
C TYR A 108 15.68 9.13 -17.37
N GLY A 109 15.23 10.33 -17.76
CA GLY A 109 15.10 10.74 -19.16
C GLY A 109 13.78 10.30 -19.81
N THR A 110 13.47 9.00 -19.77
CA THR A 110 12.23 8.45 -20.38
C THR A 110 11.18 8.05 -19.35
N SER A 111 11.52 8.11 -18.07
CA SER A 111 10.65 7.74 -16.96
C SER A 111 10.98 8.52 -15.69
N ILE A 112 10.02 8.53 -14.77
CA ILE A 112 10.15 9.04 -13.41
C ILE A 112 9.86 7.87 -12.47
N GLU A 113 10.74 7.62 -11.50
CA GLU A 113 10.50 6.67 -10.40
C GLU A 113 10.37 7.43 -9.10
N THR A 114 9.28 7.22 -8.38
CA THR A 114 9.03 7.78 -7.06
C THR A 114 9.04 6.65 -6.04
N LYS A 115 10.10 6.61 -5.22
CA LYS A 115 10.19 5.70 -4.08
C LYS A 115 9.46 6.33 -2.90
N VAL A 116 8.54 5.58 -2.30
CA VAL A 116 7.80 6.04 -1.13
C VAL A 116 8.47 5.46 0.11
N HIS A 117 9.28 6.28 0.77
CA HIS A 117 9.88 5.94 2.05
C HIS A 117 8.89 6.17 3.19
N GLY A 118 9.21 5.59 4.35
CA GLY A 118 8.41 5.70 5.55
C GLY A 118 7.79 4.37 5.97
N LYS A 119 7.46 4.29 7.24
CA LYS A 119 6.88 3.10 7.87
C LYS A 119 5.37 3.09 7.67
N ARG A 120 4.80 1.95 7.28
CA ARG A 120 3.36 1.71 7.36
C ARG A 120 3.10 0.65 8.42
N GLN A 121 2.26 0.98 9.38
CA GLN A 121 1.88 0.10 10.47
C GLN A 121 0.35 -0.07 10.51
N LEU A 122 -0.08 -1.29 10.81
CA LEU A 122 -1.44 -1.68 11.15
C LEU A 122 -1.38 -2.43 12.48
N LYS A 123 -2.20 -2.03 13.46
CA LYS A 123 -2.34 -2.72 14.74
C LYS A 123 -3.75 -3.28 14.86
N LEU A 124 -3.84 -4.55 15.25
CA LEU A 124 -5.08 -5.21 15.60
C LEU A 124 -5.11 -5.37 17.13
N HIS A 125 -5.69 -4.39 17.82
CA HIS A 125 -5.63 -4.35 19.30
C HIS A 125 -6.31 -5.57 19.94
N ASN A 126 -7.37 -6.09 19.32
CA ASN A 126 -8.08 -7.30 19.79
C ASN A 126 -7.20 -8.57 19.80
N HIS A 127 -6.13 -8.59 19.00
CA HIS A 127 -5.23 -9.74 18.87
C HIS A 127 -3.82 -9.48 19.42
N GLY A 128 -3.53 -8.23 19.82
CA GLY A 128 -2.19 -7.82 20.23
C GLY A 128 -1.16 -7.94 19.09
N GLU A 129 -1.58 -7.77 17.84
CA GLU A 129 -0.73 -7.96 16.65
C GLU A 129 -0.40 -6.63 15.97
N THR A 130 0.87 -6.46 15.62
CA THR A 130 1.43 -5.32 14.91
C THR A 130 2.00 -5.77 13.58
N TYR A 131 1.45 -5.23 12.50
CA TYR A 131 1.90 -5.50 11.14
C TYR A 131 2.68 -4.30 10.61
N GLU A 132 3.87 -4.56 10.10
CA GLU A 132 4.72 -3.56 9.45
C GLU A 132 4.86 -3.87 7.96
N MET A 133 4.80 -2.84 7.14
CA MET A 133 4.99 -2.93 5.70
C MET A 133 5.64 -1.69 5.11
N ASN A 134 6.28 -1.86 3.96
CA ASN A 134 6.74 -0.75 3.11
C ASN A 134 5.77 -0.56 1.92
N SER A 135 6.14 0.33 0.99
CA SER A 135 5.34 0.64 -0.20
C SER A 135 6.07 0.27 -1.49
N PRO A 136 5.33 -0.10 -2.55
CA PRO A 136 5.92 -0.17 -3.88
C PRO A 136 6.30 1.23 -4.37
N SER A 137 7.16 1.28 -5.37
CA SER A 137 7.55 2.53 -6.04
C SER A 137 6.62 2.83 -7.21
N LEU A 138 6.27 4.09 -7.39
CA LEU A 138 5.49 4.55 -8.54
C LEU A 138 6.44 4.84 -9.69
N VAL A 139 6.22 4.23 -10.85
CA VAL A 139 6.94 4.54 -12.08
C VAL A 139 5.98 5.17 -13.10
N ILE A 140 6.34 6.34 -13.59
CA ILE A 140 5.68 7.02 -14.70
C ILE A 140 6.61 6.91 -15.91
N LYS A 141 6.22 6.11 -16.90
CA LYS A 141 6.94 6.01 -18.18
C LYS A 141 6.36 7.04 -19.14
N ILE A 142 7.23 7.84 -19.74
CA ILE A 142 6.87 8.91 -20.69
C ILE A 142 7.04 8.39 -22.13
N LEU A 143 8.11 7.63 -22.40
CA LEU A 143 8.42 7.09 -23.72
C LEU A 143 8.66 5.57 -23.72
N PRO A 144 8.45 4.89 -24.86
CA PRO A 144 7.68 5.35 -26.03
C PRO A 144 6.16 5.28 -25.85
N ILE A 145 5.64 4.47 -24.92
CA ILE A 145 4.21 4.41 -24.60
C ILE A 145 3.99 4.92 -23.17
N PRO A 146 3.34 6.09 -23.01
CA PRO A 146 2.99 6.66 -21.71
C PRO A 146 2.20 5.70 -20.83
N ARG A 147 2.66 5.45 -19.61
CA ARG A 147 1.94 4.65 -18.61
C ARG A 147 2.43 4.88 -17.19
N THR A 148 1.61 4.45 -16.23
CA THR A 148 1.92 4.44 -14.81
C THR A 148 1.89 2.99 -14.31
N ASP A 149 2.88 2.61 -13.52
CA ASP A 149 3.02 1.28 -12.94
C ASP A 149 3.48 1.39 -11.49
N TRP A 150 3.11 0.41 -10.68
CA TRP A 150 3.73 0.16 -9.37
C TRP A 150 4.76 -0.96 -9.52
N VAL A 151 5.95 -0.77 -8.96
CA VAL A 151 7.07 -1.71 -9.08
C VAL A 151 7.83 -1.85 -7.77
N GLY A 152 8.64 -2.91 -7.68
CA GLY A 152 9.57 -3.13 -6.58
C GLY A 152 9.04 -4.09 -5.54
N ASN A 153 9.81 -4.27 -4.47
CA ASN A 153 9.54 -5.28 -3.46
C ASN A 153 8.82 -4.70 -2.25
N VAL A 154 7.76 -5.38 -1.83
CA VAL A 154 6.98 -5.06 -0.62
C VAL A 154 7.10 -6.21 0.37
N GLY A 155 7.61 -5.92 1.56
CA GLY A 155 7.59 -6.82 2.69
C GLY A 155 6.42 -6.49 3.60
N VAL A 156 5.70 -7.51 4.06
CA VAL A 156 4.74 -7.42 5.16
C VAL A 156 5.20 -8.37 6.24
N LYS A 157 5.24 -7.94 7.49
CA LYS A 157 5.59 -8.80 8.63
C LYS A 157 4.70 -8.53 9.82
N CYS A 158 4.35 -9.57 10.55
CA CYS A 158 3.73 -9.46 11.86
C CYS A 158 4.83 -9.62 12.92
N LEU A 159 4.94 -8.66 13.83
CA LEU A 159 6.06 -8.59 14.78
C LEU A 159 5.98 -9.68 15.85
N GLU A 160 4.77 -10.14 16.18
CA GLU A 160 4.52 -11.05 17.29
C GLU A 160 4.46 -12.52 16.85
N THR A 161 4.12 -12.80 15.58
CA THR A 161 3.90 -14.17 15.09
C THR A 161 5.03 -14.72 14.24
N GLY A 162 5.97 -13.86 13.79
CA GLY A 162 7.04 -14.27 12.89
C GLY A 162 6.59 -14.57 11.46
N LEU A 163 5.33 -14.30 11.11
CA LEU A 163 4.83 -14.44 9.74
C LEU A 163 5.33 -13.28 8.86
N VAL A 164 5.83 -13.63 7.68
CA VAL A 164 6.39 -12.69 6.70
C VAL A 164 5.84 -12.97 5.32
N ALA A 165 5.53 -11.91 4.57
CA ALA A 165 5.25 -11.95 3.15
C ALA A 165 6.29 -11.12 2.41
N GLU A 166 6.80 -11.69 1.32
CA GLU A 166 7.63 -10.99 0.34
C GLU A 166 6.85 -10.92 -0.96
N LEU A 167 6.59 -9.70 -1.44
CA LEU A 167 5.86 -9.41 -2.66
C LEU A 167 6.78 -8.66 -3.64
N SER A 168 6.62 -8.93 -4.92
CA SER A 168 7.31 -8.27 -6.02
C SER A 168 6.28 -7.75 -7.02
N TYR A 169 6.23 -6.43 -7.15
CA TYR A 169 5.42 -5.72 -8.13
C TYR A 169 6.24 -5.58 -9.41
N ILE A 170 5.71 -6.12 -10.51
CA ILE A 170 6.45 -6.28 -11.76
C ILE A 170 5.75 -5.47 -12.85
N SER A 171 6.49 -4.52 -13.45
CA SER A 171 6.11 -3.83 -14.69
C SER A 171 6.79 -4.51 -15.86
N GLN A 172 6.02 -4.94 -16.86
CA GLN A 172 6.58 -5.53 -18.08
C GLN A 172 7.33 -4.51 -18.95
N SER A 173 8.37 -4.99 -19.63
CA SER A 173 9.15 -4.27 -20.64
C SER A 173 8.50 -4.34 -22.02
N PHE A 174 8.95 -3.48 -22.92
CA PHE A 174 8.37 -3.16 -24.24
C PHE A 174 8.23 -4.32 -25.25
N PHE A 175 8.67 -5.55 -24.93
CA PHE A 175 8.72 -6.67 -25.89
C PHE A 175 7.61 -7.73 -25.74
N GLY A 176 6.69 -7.59 -24.79
CA GLY A 176 5.60 -8.54 -24.57
C GLY A 176 4.25 -8.02 -25.09
N PHE A 177 3.72 -8.62 -26.15
CA PHE A 177 2.33 -8.41 -26.57
C PHE A 177 1.38 -8.92 -25.47
N GLY A 178 0.65 -8.01 -24.83
CA GLY A 178 -0.72 -8.23 -24.36
C GLY A 178 -0.99 -9.01 -23.06
N ALA A 179 -0.03 -9.70 -22.43
CA ALA A 179 -0.32 -10.54 -21.25
C ALA A 179 0.65 -10.28 -20.09
N GLY A 180 0.21 -9.50 -19.09
CA GLY A 180 0.95 -9.37 -17.81
C GLY A 180 1.21 -7.96 -17.29
N GLN A 181 0.33 -6.99 -17.54
CA GLN A 181 0.43 -5.69 -16.86
C GLN A 181 0.09 -5.86 -15.37
N ARG A 182 0.75 -5.10 -14.49
CA ARG A 182 0.36 -4.99 -13.06
C ARG A 182 0.46 -6.28 -12.26
N LEU A 183 1.43 -7.13 -12.62
CA LEU A 183 1.66 -8.41 -11.96
C LEU A 183 2.21 -8.21 -10.55
N VAL A 184 1.72 -9.02 -9.61
CA VAL A 184 2.30 -9.19 -8.28
C VAL A 184 2.58 -10.67 -8.05
N LYS A 185 3.80 -10.96 -7.59
CA LYS A 185 4.24 -12.30 -7.21
C LYS A 185 4.76 -12.27 -5.79
N GLY A 186 4.65 -13.37 -5.06
CA GLY A 186 5.18 -13.41 -3.71
C GLY A 186 5.03 -14.73 -3.02
N LYS A 187 5.35 -14.72 -1.72
CA LYS A 187 5.23 -15.87 -0.83
C LYS A 187 4.92 -15.39 0.58
N ILE A 188 4.20 -16.22 1.33
CA ILE A 188 4.05 -16.11 2.78
C ILE A 188 4.85 -17.25 3.40
N PHE A 189 5.66 -16.94 4.40
CA PHE A 189 6.47 -17.92 5.11
C PHE A 189 6.57 -17.56 6.59
N ASP A 190 6.86 -18.59 7.38
CA ASP A 190 7.22 -18.44 8.78
C ASP A 190 8.73 -18.17 8.88
N SER A 191 9.11 -17.05 9.47
CA SER A 191 10.51 -16.60 9.52
C SER A 191 11.39 -17.41 10.49
N LEU A 192 10.80 -18.14 11.44
CA LEU A 192 11.53 -18.96 12.41
C LEU A 192 11.90 -20.31 11.80
N SER A 193 10.94 -20.94 11.13
CA SER A 193 11.10 -22.24 10.48
C SER A 193 11.58 -22.14 9.02
N MET A 194 11.55 -20.94 8.43
CA MET A 194 11.79 -20.67 7.02
C MET A 194 10.85 -21.45 6.07
N LYS A 195 9.74 -21.99 6.60
CA LYS A 195 8.78 -22.78 5.83
C LYS A 195 7.87 -21.87 5.02
N ILE A 196 7.84 -22.08 3.71
CA ILE A 196 6.88 -21.43 2.82
C ILE A 196 5.49 -22.02 3.09
N LEU A 197 4.54 -21.15 3.43
CA LEU A 197 3.14 -21.49 3.71
C LEU A 197 2.27 -21.31 2.48
N TYR A 198 2.48 -20.20 1.75
CA TYR A 198 1.73 -19.89 0.53
C TYR A 198 2.62 -19.24 -0.52
N LYS A 199 2.24 -19.40 -1.79
CA LYS A 199 2.72 -18.58 -2.90
C LYS A 199 1.58 -17.68 -3.33
N ILE A 200 1.92 -16.46 -3.76
CA ILE A 200 0.98 -15.45 -4.21
C ILE A 200 1.29 -15.15 -5.66
N GLU A 201 0.28 -15.18 -6.51
CA GLU A 201 0.38 -14.73 -7.90
C GLU A 201 -0.93 -14.06 -8.33
N GLY A 202 -0.80 -12.95 -9.07
CA GLY A 202 -1.98 -12.30 -9.63
C GLY A 202 -1.66 -10.90 -10.15
N HIS A 203 -2.71 -10.10 -10.24
CA HIS A 203 -2.68 -8.73 -10.72
C HIS A 203 -3.19 -7.80 -9.63
N TRP A 204 -2.37 -6.83 -9.19
CA TRP A 204 -2.70 -6.00 -8.02
C TRP A 204 -3.95 -5.12 -8.21
N ASP A 205 -4.41 -4.94 -9.44
CA ASP A 205 -5.60 -4.18 -9.81
C ASP A 205 -6.83 -5.05 -10.14
N SER A 206 -6.72 -6.38 -10.04
CA SER A 206 -7.77 -7.31 -10.46
C SER A 206 -7.99 -8.48 -9.49
N TYR A 207 -7.08 -9.45 -9.43
CA TYR A 207 -7.25 -10.66 -8.62
C TYR A 207 -5.92 -11.17 -8.05
N LEU A 208 -6.01 -11.96 -6.99
CA LEU A 208 -4.89 -12.68 -6.35
C LEU A 208 -5.27 -14.15 -6.18
N THR A 209 -4.30 -15.03 -6.37
CA THR A 209 -4.39 -16.47 -6.13
C THR A 209 -3.24 -16.91 -5.21
#